data_AF-A0A7S3G6J5-F1
#
_entry.id   AF-A0A7S3G6J5-F1
#
_cell.length_a   1.000
_cell.length_b   1.000
_cell.length_c   1.000
_cell.angle_alpha   90.00
_cell.angle_beta   90.00
_cell.angle_gamma   90.00
#
_symmetry.space_group_name_H-M   'P 1'
#
loop_
_entity.id
_entity.type
_entity.pdbx_description
1 polymer ?
#
loop_
_entity_poly.entity_id
_entity_poly.type
_entity_poly.pdbx_seq_one_letter_code
_entity_poly.pdbx_strand_id
1 'polypeptide(L)'
;MAGTRSLIAAMMYPRVHTLNLYKTMLRLAQNLPGEHRVVAATTRIREGFRSGKDLIDNREIEEAQVLGHTMLESLETHLANLTVLEEMDMTPYKGVDNTVR
;
A
#
# COMPACT_ATOMS: atom_id res chain seq x y z
N MET A 1 14.49 -19.39 -33.59
CA MET A 1 13.35 -19.59 -32.66
C MET A 1 13.47 -18.66 -31.43
N ALA A 2 13.53 -17.33 -31.61
CA ALA A 2 13.67 -16.35 -30.51
C ALA A 2 12.40 -15.54 -30.22
N GLY A 3 11.44 -15.49 -31.15
CA GLY A 3 10.27 -14.59 -31.07
C GLY A 3 9.24 -14.94 -30.00
N THR A 4 8.90 -16.23 -29.83
CA THR A 4 7.82 -16.66 -28.93
C THR A 4 8.17 -16.54 -27.45
N ARG A 5 9.44 -16.77 -27.06
CA ARG A 5 9.90 -16.62 -25.67
C ARG A 5 9.88 -15.16 -25.21
N SER A 6 10.19 -14.22 -26.11
CA SER A 6 10.16 -12.79 -25.83
C SER A 6 8.72 -12.27 -25.68
N LEU A 7 7.78 -12.79 -26.48
CA LEU A 7 6.37 -12.43 -26.40
C LEU A 7 5.71 -12.94 -25.10
N ILE A 8 6.00 -14.18 -24.69
CA ILE A 8 5.52 -14.74 -23.42
C ILE A 8 6.07 -13.94 -22.24
N ALA A 9 7.37 -13.60 -22.25
CA ALA A 9 7.96 -12.77 -21.21
C ALA A 9 7.31 -11.37 -21.14
N ALA A 10 7.04 -10.74 -22.29
CA ALA A 10 6.32 -9.46 -22.36
C ALA A 10 4.88 -9.55 -21.84
N MET A 11 4.16 -10.65 -22.07
CA MET A 11 2.81 -10.88 -21.52
C MET A 11 2.83 -11.23 -20.02
N MET A 12 3.90 -11.85 -19.53
CA MET A 12 4.05 -12.22 -18.11
C MET A 12 4.53 -11.04 -17.26
N TYR A 13 5.32 -10.12 -17.83
CA TYR A 13 5.95 -9.02 -17.08
C TYR A 13 4.94 -8.12 -16.35
N PRO A 14 3.85 -7.62 -16.98
CA PRO A 14 2.84 -6.85 -16.27
C PRO A 14 2.22 -7.64 -15.11
N ARG A 15 1.91 -8.92 -15.30
CA ARG A 15 1.29 -9.76 -14.26
C ARG A 15 2.21 -9.99 -13.06
N VAL A 16 3.51 -10.22 -13.30
CA VAL A 16 4.51 -10.35 -12.23
C VAL A 16 4.65 -9.05 -11.46
N HIS A 17 4.65 -7.92 -12.17
CA HIS A 17 4.76 -6.60 -11.54
C HIS A 17 3.53 -6.26 -10.68
N THR A 18 2.32 -6.52 -11.20
CA THR A 18 1.07 -6.35 -10.42
C THR A 18 1.04 -7.21 -9.16
N LEU A 19 1.56 -8.45 -9.23
CA LEU A 19 1.68 -9.31 -8.05
C LEU A 19 2.65 -8.74 -7.00
N ASN A 20 3.77 -8.17 -7.45
CA ASN A 20 4.74 -7.55 -6.56
C ASN A 20 4.16 -6.29 -5.90
N LEU A 21 3.48 -5.43 -6.66
CA LEU A 21 2.78 -4.26 -6.15
C LEU A 21 1.74 -4.65 -5.08
N TYR A 22 0.92 -5.68 -5.36
CA TYR A 22 -0.04 -6.22 -4.39
C TYR A 22 0.61 -6.66 -3.08
N LYS A 23 1.73 -7.40 -3.15
CA LYS A 23 2.48 -7.84 -1.96
C LYS A 23 3.02 -6.67 -1.16
N THR A 24 3.54 -5.63 -1.83
CA THR A 24 4.06 -4.43 -1.19
C THR A 24 2.96 -3.67 -0.46
N MET A 25 1.81 -3.44 -1.12
CA MET A 25 0.67 -2.76 -0.50
C MET A 25 0.15 -3.52 0.73
N LEU A 26 0.06 -4.86 0.67
CA LEU A 26 -0.33 -5.66 1.83
C LEU A 26 0.66 -5.54 3.00
N ARG A 27 1.96 -5.53 2.71
CA ARG A 27 2.99 -5.37 3.75
C ARG A 27 2.87 -4.01 4.44
N LEU A 28 2.66 -2.95 3.66
CA LEU A 28 2.49 -1.61 4.24
C LEU A 28 1.17 -1.46 5.00
N ALA A 29 0.09 -2.07 4.52
CA ALA A 29 -1.19 -2.07 5.23
C ALA A 29 -1.09 -2.69 6.63
N GLN A 30 -0.19 -3.66 6.83
CA GLN A 30 0.08 -4.26 8.15
C GLN A 30 0.80 -3.30 9.12
N ASN A 31 1.45 -2.26 8.61
CA ASN A 31 2.15 -1.26 9.42
C ASN A 31 1.22 -0.11 9.87
N LEU A 32 -0.07 -0.13 9.50
CA LEU A 32 -1.02 0.89 9.93
C LEU A 32 -1.32 0.74 11.43
N PRO A 33 -1.34 1.86 12.19
CA PRO A 33 -1.72 1.83 13.59
C PRO A 33 -3.23 1.53 13.74
N GLY A 34 -3.56 0.53 14.55
CA GLY A 34 -4.93 0.12 14.82
C GLY A 34 -5.45 -1.00 13.93
N GLU A 35 -5.87 -2.10 14.55
CA GLU A 35 -6.31 -3.33 13.89
C GLU A 35 -7.45 -3.12 12.88
N HIS A 36 -8.42 -2.24 13.19
CA HIS A 36 -9.51 -1.89 12.29
C HIS A 36 -9.02 -1.25 10.98
N ARG A 37 -7.94 -0.45 11.03
CA ARG A 37 -7.34 0.19 9.84
C ARG A 37 -6.61 -0.82 8.99
N VAL A 38 -5.87 -1.74 9.62
CA VAL A 38 -5.21 -2.86 8.94
C VAL A 38 -6.22 -3.72 8.19
N VAL A 39 -7.32 -4.10 8.85
CA VAL A 39 -8.39 -4.91 8.25
C VAL A 39 -9.06 -4.17 7.08
N ALA A 40 -9.40 -2.90 7.25
CA ALA A 40 -10.03 -2.10 6.20
C ALA A 40 -9.12 -1.91 4.97
N ALA A 41 -7.85 -1.58 5.18
CA ALA A 41 -6.87 -1.41 4.12
C ALA A 41 -6.60 -2.73 3.37
N THR A 42 -6.40 -3.82 4.12
CA THR A 42 -6.20 -5.16 3.55
C THR A 42 -7.40 -5.62 2.71
N THR A 43 -8.61 -5.34 3.17
CA THR A 43 -9.85 -5.69 2.45
C THR A 43 -9.93 -4.95 1.13
N ARG A 44 -9.72 -3.62 1.13
CA ARG A 44 -9.73 -2.80 -0.09
C ARG A 44 -8.66 -3.22 -1.09
N ILE A 45 -7.45 -3.54 -0.63
CA ILE A 45 -6.35 -4.02 -1.50
C ILE A 45 -6.74 -5.35 -2.17
N ARG A 46 -7.35 -6.28 -1.42
CA ARG A 46 -7.83 -7.56 -1.95
C ARG A 46 -8.96 -7.38 -2.96
N GLU A 47 -9.89 -6.48 -2.70
CA GLU A 47 -11.01 -6.16 -3.60
C GLU A 47 -10.50 -5.57 -4.91
N GLY A 48 -9.60 -4.58 -4.86
CA GLY A 48 -9.01 -3.97 -6.05
C GLY A 48 -8.18 -4.96 -6.88
N PHE A 49 -7.43 -5.86 -6.22
CA PHE A 49 -6.71 -6.91 -6.94
C PHE A 49 -7.66 -7.93 -7.58
N ARG A 50 -8.77 -8.27 -6.91
CA ARG A 50 -9.80 -9.16 -7.47
C ARG A 50 -10.53 -8.54 -8.64
N SER A 51 -10.85 -7.25 -8.62
CA SER A 51 -11.52 -6.58 -9.73
C SER A 51 -10.64 -6.50 -10.98
N GLY A 52 -9.31 -6.41 -10.82
CA GLY A 52 -8.35 -6.43 -11.92
C GLY A 52 -7.94 -7.82 -12.43
N LYS A 53 -8.43 -8.92 -11.82
CA LYS A 53 -7.95 -10.28 -12.13
C LYS A 53 -8.32 -10.75 -13.55
N ASP A 54 -9.42 -10.21 -14.09
CA ASP A 54 -9.99 -10.61 -15.37
C ASP A 54 -9.49 -9.71 -16.52
N LEU A 55 -8.57 -8.79 -16.24
CA LEU A 55 -7.93 -7.96 -17.25
C LEU A 55 -7.02 -8.83 -18.14
N ILE A 56 -7.31 -8.84 -19.44
CA ILE A 56 -6.58 -9.61 -20.45
C ILE A 56 -5.68 -8.68 -21.28
N ASP A 57 -6.06 -7.42 -21.45
CA ASP A 57 -5.28 -6.43 -22.19
C ASP A 57 -4.12 -5.91 -21.33
N ASN A 58 -2.90 -5.94 -21.87
CA ASN A 58 -1.71 -5.43 -21.21
C ASN A 58 -1.82 -3.93 -20.89
N ARG A 59 -2.50 -3.15 -21.73
CA ARG A 59 -2.69 -1.72 -21.50
C ARG A 59 -3.57 -1.47 -20.28
N GLU A 60 -4.65 -2.23 -20.13
CA GLU A 60 -5.52 -2.13 -18.95
C GLU A 60 -4.78 -2.57 -17.68
N ILE A 61 -3.90 -3.57 -17.78
CA ILE A 61 -3.03 -3.99 -16.67
C ILE A 61 -2.06 -2.86 -16.30
N GLU A 62 -1.44 -2.20 -17.28
CA GLU A 62 -0.53 -1.06 -17.06
C GLU A 62 -1.28 0.13 -16.43
N GLU A 63 -2.46 0.48 -16.92
CA GLU A 63 -3.30 1.54 -16.34
C GLU A 63 -3.69 1.22 -14.88
N ALA A 64 -4.05 -0.04 -14.59
CA ALA A 64 -4.31 -0.50 -13.24
C ALA A 64 -3.05 -0.46 -12.34
N GLN A 65 -1.86 -0.70 -12.90
CA GLN A 65 -0.60 -0.55 -12.16
C GLN A 65 -0.31 0.91 -11.80
N VAL A 66 -0.50 1.85 -12.72
CA VAL A 66 -0.32 3.29 -12.43
C VAL A 66 -1.22 3.71 -11.27
N LEU A 67 -2.49 3.34 -11.32
CA LEU A 67 -3.43 3.60 -10.22
C LEU A 67 -2.97 2.97 -8.90
N GLY A 68 -2.51 1.71 -8.94
CA GLY A 68 -1.98 1.03 -7.76
C GLY A 68 -0.72 1.70 -7.19
N HIS A 69 0.16 2.24 -8.02
CA HIS A 69 1.32 3.02 -7.59
C HIS A 69 0.92 4.35 -6.94
N THR A 70 -0.04 5.08 -7.51
CA THR A 70 -0.56 6.30 -6.87
C THR A 70 -1.18 5.99 -5.50
N MET A 71 -1.90 4.88 -5.37
CA MET A 71 -2.44 4.43 -4.08
C MET A 71 -1.33 4.05 -3.09
N LEU A 72 -0.25 3.42 -3.56
CA LEU A 72 0.91 3.08 -2.76
C LEU A 72 1.58 4.33 -2.19
N GLU A 73 1.88 5.32 -3.03
CA GLU A 73 2.47 6.60 -2.61
C GLU A 73 1.60 7.32 -1.57
N SER A 74 0.28 7.30 -1.77
CA SER A 74 -0.66 7.87 -0.80
C SER A 74 -0.63 7.15 0.55
N LEU A 75 -0.53 5.81 0.53
CA LEU A 75 -0.43 4.99 1.74
C LEU A 75 0.89 5.23 2.48
N GLU A 76 2.01 5.31 1.76
CA GLU A 76 3.33 5.62 2.32
C GLU A 76 3.36 7.01 2.95
N THR A 77 2.80 8.01 2.27
CA THR A 77 2.66 9.38 2.79
C THR A 77 1.80 9.40 4.06
N HIS A 78 0.69 8.64 4.08
CA HIS A 78 -0.18 8.57 5.24
C HIS A 78 0.52 7.92 6.45
N LEU A 79 1.28 6.83 6.22
CA LEU A 79 2.09 6.18 7.24
C LEU A 79 3.16 7.14 7.79
N ALA A 80 3.89 7.84 6.92
CA ALA A 80 4.89 8.82 7.35
C ALA A 80 4.29 9.93 8.22
N ASN A 81 3.11 10.45 7.87
CA ASN A 81 2.41 11.46 8.66
C ASN A 81 1.97 10.93 10.03
N LEU A 82 1.54 9.66 10.11
CA LEU A 82 1.19 9.03 11.39
C LEU A 82 2.42 8.85 12.29
N THR A 83 3.57 8.46 11.73
CA THR A 83 4.83 8.35 12.47
C THR A 83 5.25 9.70 13.07
N VAL A 84 5.12 10.80 12.31
CA VAL A 84 5.44 12.16 12.81
C VAL A 84 4.53 12.54 13.99
N LEU A 85 3.25 12.18 13.96
CA LEU A 85 2.31 12.49 15.05
C LEU A 85 2.61 11.70 16.33
N GLU A 86 3.04 10.44 16.22
CA GLU A 86 3.45 9.62 17.37
C GLU A 86 4.74 10.15 18.02
N GLU A 87 5.66 10.71 17.23
CA GLU A 87 6.90 11.32 17.74
C GLU A 87 6.66 12.67 18.47
N MET A 88 5.59 13.39 18.14
CA MET A 88 5.23 14.66 18.79
C MET A 88 4.53 14.49 20.15
N ASP A 89 3.99 13.31 20.46
CA ASP A 89 3.22 13.03 21.70
C ASP A 89 4.08 12.50 22.86
N MET A 90 5.40 12.68 22.80
CA MET A 90 6.37 12.19 23.79
C MET A 90 7.00 13.30 24.65
N THR A 91 6.27 14.37 24.95
CA THR A 91 6.62 15.18 26.14
C THR A 91 5.82 14.66 27.33
N PRO A 92 6.46 14.13 28.38
CA PRO A 92 5.74 13.91 29.61
C PRO A 92 5.30 15.29 30.08
N TYR A 93 3.98 15.51 30.12
CA TYR A 93 3.43 16.62 30.87
C TYR A 93 3.93 16.43 32.30
N LYS A 94 5.02 17.12 32.66
CA LYS A 94 5.40 17.33 34.04
C LYS A 94 4.26 18.13 34.62
N GLY A 95 3.28 17.41 35.17
CA GLY A 95 2.26 17.96 36.03
C GLY A 95 2.98 18.80 37.06
N VAL A 96 2.88 20.11 36.87
CA VAL A 96 3.33 21.11 37.81
C VAL A 96 2.69 20.77 39.14
N ASP A 97 3.52 20.63 40.18
CA ASP A 97 3.08 20.57 41.57
C ASP A 97 2.11 21.73 41.84
N ASN A 98 0.81 21.44 41.80
CA ASN A 98 -0.20 22.36 42.30
C ASN A 98 -0.34 22.14 43.82
N THR A 99 0.75 22.38 44.56
CA THR A 99 0.65 22.73 45.98
C THR A 99 0.35 24.22 46.08
N VAL A 100 -0.89 24.59 45.76
CA VAL A 100 -1.44 25.89 46.10
C VAL A 100 -2.24 25.74 47.40
N ARG A 101 -1.52 26.01 48.50
CA ARG A 101 -1.96 26.52 49.81
C ARG A 101 -2.97 25.74 50.64
#